data_AF-A0A482USF7-F1
#
_entry.id   AF-A0A482USF7-F1
#
_cell.length_a   1.000
_cell.length_b   1.000
_cell.length_c   1.000
_cell.angle_alpha   90.00
_cell.angle_beta   90.00
_cell.angle_gamma   90.00
#
_symmetry.space_group_name_H-M   'P 1'
#
loop_
_entity.id
_entity.type
_entity.pdbx_description
1 polymer ?
#
loop_
_entity_poly.entity_id
_entity_poly.type
_entity_poly.pdbx_seq_one_letter_code
_entity_poly.pdbx_strand_id
1 'polypeptide(L)' 'SMFCYAYAFNQSIGGWDVSKVTDMKYMFWEARAFDQPIGGWNVSKVTVKWWMFYNSGYRHAQPTTK' A
#
# COMPACT_ATOMS: atom_id res chain seq x y z
N SER A 1 2.91 -9.36 5.04
CA SER A 1 2.01 -8.52 4.22
C SER A 1 0.59 -8.67 4.73
N MET A 2 -0.23 -7.60 4.70
CA MET A 2 -1.59 -7.55 5.23
C MET A 2 -2.68 -7.84 4.17
N PHE A 3 -2.51 -7.36 2.93
CA PHE A 3 -3.48 -7.52 1.83
C PHE A 3 -2.91 -8.33 0.65
N CYS A 4 -1.92 -9.17 0.94
CA CYS A 4 -1.39 -10.16 0.00
C CYS A 4 -2.52 -11.04 -0.53
N TYR A 5 -2.68 -11.16 -1.85
CA TYR A 5 -3.76 -11.94 -2.48
C TYR A 5 -5.19 -11.55 -2.06
N ALA A 6 -5.39 -10.36 -1.50
CA ALA A 6 -6.72 -9.85 -1.19
C ALA A 6 -7.40 -9.37 -2.48
N TYR A 7 -7.67 -10.31 -3.41
CA TYR A 7 -8.05 -10.03 -4.79
C TYR A 7 -9.24 -9.07 -4.92
N ALA A 8 -10.20 -9.13 -3.99
CA ALA A 8 -11.42 -8.33 -3.97
C ALA A 8 -11.37 -7.12 -3.02
N PHE A 9 -10.26 -6.89 -2.30
CA PHE A 9 -10.17 -5.79 -1.33
C PHE A 9 -10.05 -4.44 -2.06
N ASN A 10 -10.99 -3.53 -1.79
CA ASN A 10 -11.01 -2.18 -2.35
C ASN A 10 -11.60 -1.16 -1.36
N GLN A 11 -11.42 -1.37 -0.07
CA GLN A 11 -11.96 -0.49 0.97
C GLN A 11 -11.03 0.70 1.22
N SER A 12 -11.60 1.86 1.55
CA SER A 12 -10.83 3.08 1.81
C SER A 12 -9.96 2.93 3.06
N ILE A 13 -8.67 3.20 2.90
CA ILE A 13 -7.64 3.14 3.95
C ILE A 13 -6.69 4.34 3.92
N GLY A 14 -7.06 5.40 3.19
CA GLY A 14 -6.23 6.60 3.03
C GLY A 14 -5.94 7.31 4.36
N GLY A 15 -6.76 7.10 5.39
CA GLY A 15 -6.61 7.68 6.73
C GLY A 15 -5.75 6.89 7.71
N TRP A 16 -5.12 5.79 7.28
CA TRP A 16 -4.27 4.99 8.17
C TRP A 16 -2.97 5.72 8.55
N ASP A 17 -2.63 5.71 9.84
CA ASP A 17 -1.32 6.15 10.32
C ASP A 17 -0.30 5.01 10.17
N VAL A 18 0.55 5.13 9.16
CA VAL A 18 1.66 4.20 8.88
C VAL A 18 3.03 4.79 9.24
N SER A 19 3.08 5.91 9.98
CA SER A 19 4.31 6.66 10.29
C SER A 19 5.37 5.89 11.09
N LYS A 20 4.99 4.76 11.68
CA LYS A 20 5.87 3.85 12.44
C LYS A 20 6.22 2.57 11.69
N VAL A 21 5.63 2.32 10.52
CA VAL A 21 5.86 1.09 9.75
C VAL A 21 7.22 1.15 9.06
N THR A 22 7.99 0.07 9.15
CA THR A 22 9.31 -0.06 8.53
C THR A 22 9.35 -1.05 7.36
N ASP A 23 8.47 -2.05 7.34
CA ASP A 23 8.37 -3.07 6.29
C ASP A 23 6.95 -3.10 5.69
N MET A 24 6.84 -2.78 4.40
CA MET A 24 5.64 -2.83 3.57
C MET A 24 5.77 -3.83 2.41
N LYS A 25 6.70 -4.78 2.48
CA LYS A 25 6.86 -5.79 1.42
C LYS A 25 5.56 -6.53 1.14
N TYR A 26 5.26 -6.66 -0.15
CA TYR A 26 4.10 -7.37 -0.66
C TYR A 26 2.73 -6.88 -0.13
N MET A 27 2.62 -5.68 0.50
CA MET A 27 1.42 -5.28 1.26
C MET A 27 0.12 -5.41 0.46
N PHE A 28 0.14 -5.05 -0.83
CA PHE A 28 -0.96 -5.16 -1.79
C PHE A 28 -0.59 -6.06 -2.98
N TRP A 29 0.36 -6.97 -2.80
CA TRP A 29 0.72 -7.90 -3.86
C TRP A 29 -0.49 -8.73 -4.27
N GLU A 30 -0.80 -8.78 -5.57
CA GLU A 30 -1.98 -9.46 -6.11
C GLU A 30 -3.34 -8.92 -5.61
N ALA A 31 -3.38 -7.74 -4.97
CA ALA A 31 -4.64 -7.06 -4.61
C ALA A 31 -5.26 -6.39 -5.85
N ARG A 32 -5.77 -7.21 -6.78
CA ARG A 32 -6.19 -6.80 -8.13
C ARG A 32 -7.33 -5.77 -8.16
N ALA A 33 -8.24 -5.81 -7.17
CA ALA A 33 -9.33 -4.83 -7.08
C ALA A 33 -8.96 -3.54 -6.33
N PHE A 34 -7.79 -3.45 -5.69
CA PHE A 34 -7.45 -2.31 -4.85
C PHE A 34 -7.13 -1.06 -5.68
N ASP A 35 -7.97 -0.03 -5.55
CA ASP A 35 -7.89 1.22 -6.31
C ASP A 35 -8.26 2.44 -5.45
N GLN A 36 -7.87 2.43 -4.17
CA GLN A 36 -8.15 3.54 -3.25
C GLN A 36 -6.93 4.45 -3.09
N PRO A 37 -7.11 5.78 -2.99
CA PRO A 37 -6.00 6.70 -2.84
C PRO A 37 -5.32 6.56 -1.48
N ILE A 38 -3.99 6.36 -1.49
CA ILE A 38 -3.16 6.30 -0.26
C ILE A 38 -1.94 7.23 -0.33
N GLY A 39 -1.90 8.16 -1.30
CA GLY A 39 -0.78 9.10 -1.46
C GLY A 39 -0.51 9.99 -0.22
N GLY A 40 -1.46 10.09 0.72
CA GLY A 40 -1.30 10.80 1.98
C GLY A 40 -0.53 10.06 3.08
N TRP A 41 -0.21 8.78 2.88
CA TRP A 41 0.52 7.98 3.87
C TRP A 41 1.94 8.50 4.10
N ASN A 42 2.31 8.69 5.38
CA ASN A 42 3.68 9.00 5.75
C ASN A 42 4.53 7.73 5.75
N VAL A 43 5.29 7.50 4.68
CA VAL A 43 6.18 6.35 4.52
C VAL A 43 7.64 6.66 4.83
N SER A 44 7.94 7.72 5.57
CA SER A 44 9.31 8.15 5.89
C SER A 44 10.15 7.10 6.63
N LYS A 45 9.52 6.21 7.40
CA LYS A 45 10.21 5.14 8.13
C LYS A 45 10.28 3.81 7.38
N VAL A 46 9.65 3.71 6.21
CA VAL A 46 9.61 2.46 5.44
C VAL A 46 10.95 2.25 4.74
N THR A 47 11.66 1.20 5.16
CA THR A 47 12.94 0.79 4.56
C THR A 47 12.75 -0.33 3.53
N VAL A 48 11.64 -1.05 3.59
CA VAL A 48 11.34 -2.19 2.70
C VAL A 48 9.97 -2.01 2.05
N LYS A 49 9.92 -1.86 0.72
CA LYS A 49 8.68 -1.69 -0.06
C LYS A 49 8.63 -2.57 -1.33
N TRP A 50 9.42 -3.64 -1.32
CA TRP A 50 9.51 -4.59 -2.41
C TRP A 50 8.14 -5.14 -2.79
N TRP A 51 7.81 -5.03 -4.08
CA TRP A 51 6.64 -5.68 -4.68
C TRP A 51 5.32 -5.30 -3.99
N MET A 52 5.28 -4.13 -3.33
CA MET A 52 4.12 -3.69 -2.55
C MET A 52 2.84 -3.66 -3.39
N PHE A 53 2.93 -3.25 -4.66
CA PHE A 53 1.81 -3.12 -5.59
C PHE A 53 1.93 -4.03 -6.82
N TYR A 54 2.83 -5.02 -6.81
CA TYR A 54 3.00 -5.88 -7.98
C TYR A 54 1.72 -6.69 -8.24
N ASN A 55 1.26 -6.66 -9.48
CA ASN A 55 -0.03 -7.21 -9.94
C ASN A 55 -1.25 -6.74 -9.12
N SER A 56 -1.20 -5.54 -8.56
CA SER A 56 -2.34 -4.88 -7.90
C SER A 56 -3.08 -3.96 -8.87
N GLY A 57 -4.33 -3.60 -8.52
CA GLY A 57 -5.11 -2.60 -9.27
C GLY A 57 -4.69 -1.15 -9.04
N TYR A 58 -3.68 -0.91 -8.20
CA TYR A 58 -3.35 0.43 -7.72
C TYR A 58 -2.79 1.32 -8.85
N ARG A 59 -3.47 2.43 -9.12
CA ARG A 59 -3.14 3.37 -10.23
C ARG A 59 -3.00 4.83 -9.79
N HIS A 60 -2.93 5.09 -8.49
CA HIS A 60 -2.78 6.43 -7.94
C HIS A 60 -1.31 6.78 -7.69
N ALA A 61 -1.05 8.04 -7.35
CA ALA A 61 0.27 8.46 -6.88
C ALA A 61 0.70 7.63 -5.66
N GLN A 62 1.93 7.12 -5.69
CA GLN A 62 2.50 6.33 -4.60
C GLN A 62 2.68 7.20 -3.35
N PRO A 63 2.55 6.64 -2.14
CA PRO A 63 2.94 7.33 -0.92
C PRO A 63 4.39 7.82 -1.02
N THR A 64 4.61 9.09 -0.71
CA THR A 64 5.95 9.70 -0.74
C THR A 64 6.45 9.99 0.67
N THR A 65 7.77 10.06 0.79
CA THR A 65 8.42 10.71 1.93
C THR A 65 8.04 12.19 1.91
N LYS A 66 7.32 12.66 2.94
CA LYS A 66 7.27 14.08 3.27
C LYS A 66 8.59 14.51 3.92
#